data_AF-A0A661E206-F1
#
_entry.id   AF-A0A661E206-F1
#
_cell.length_a   1.000
_cell.length_b   1.000
_cell.length_c   1.000
_cell.angle_alpha   90.00
_cell.angle_beta   90.00
_cell.angle_gamma   90.00
#
_symmetry.space_group_name_H-M   'P 1'
#
loop_
_entity.id
_entity.type
_entity.pdbx_description
1 polymer ?
#
loop_
_entity_poly.entity_id
_entity_poly.type
_entity_poly.pdbx_seq_one_letter_code
_entity_poly.pdbx_strand_id
1 'polypeptide(L)' 'AASHYRWQIRTFWFALLWLLIAVLLIVTVVGAPFGLVLLIAVTLWLIYRIARGWMRLLDKQPMYV' A
#
# COMPACT_ATOMS: atom_id res chain seq x y z
N ALA A 1 -2.75 -12.98 15.57
CA ALA A 1 -3.79 -12.27 14.78
C ALA A 1 -3.77 -10.75 14.97
N ALA A 2 -3.82 -10.21 16.19
CA ALA A 2 -3.91 -8.76 16.43
C ALA A 2 -2.78 -7.90 15.77
N SER A 3 -1.54 -8.41 15.73
CA SER A 3 -0.41 -7.73 15.05
C SER A 3 -0.56 -7.66 13.52
N HIS A 4 -1.17 -8.69 12.93
CA HIS A 4 -1.47 -8.75 11.50
C HIS A 4 -2.56 -7.74 11.12
N TYR A 5 -3.63 -7.62 11.91
CA TYR A 5 -4.67 -6.60 11.68
C TYR A 5 -4.10 -5.18 11.76
N ARG A 6 -3.28 -4.87 12.77
CA ARG A 6 -2.61 -3.56 12.86
C ARG A 6 -1.74 -3.27 11.65
N TRP A 7 -1.07 -4.28 11.11
CA TRP A 7 -0.25 -4.15 9.91
C TRP A 7 -1.09 -3.91 8.65
N GLN A 8 -2.23 -4.60 8.50
CA GLN A 8 -3.17 -4.38 7.40
C GLN A 8 -3.78 -2.98 7.46
N ILE A 9 -4.26 -2.54 8.64
CA ILE A 9 -4.87 -1.22 8.83
C ILE A 9 -3.89 -0.10 8.46
N ARG A 10 -2.63 -0.19 8.89
CA ARG A 10 -1.60 0.80 8.49
C ARG A 10 -1.41 0.80 6.98
N THR A 11 -1.30 -0.38 6.35
CA THR A 11 -1.13 -0.51 4.91
C THR A 11 -2.33 0.10 4.15
N PHE A 12 -3.54 -0.09 4.66
CA PHE A 12 -4.76 0.53 4.13
C PHE A 12 -4.69 2.06 4.13
N TRP A 13 -4.37 2.68 5.27
CA TRP A 13 -4.31 4.14 5.37
C TRP A 13 -3.21 4.75 4.49
N PHE A 14 -2.05 4.09 4.38
CA PHE A 14 -1.00 4.53 3.45
C PHE A 14 -1.43 4.38 2.00
N ALA A 15 -2.05 3.27 1.62
CA ALA A 15 -2.55 3.07 0.26
C ALA A 15 -3.63 4.10 -0.10
N LEU A 16 -4.56 4.38 0.82
CA LEU A 16 -5.59 5.39 0.65
C LEU A 16 -4.98 6.79 0.47
N LEU A 17 -4.01 7.16 1.31
CA LEU A 17 -3.30 8.44 1.18
C LEU A 17 -2.66 8.59 -0.20
N TRP A 18 -1.88 7.61 -0.64
CA TRP A 18 -1.20 7.68 -1.92
C TRP A 18 -2.15 7.62 -3.12
N LEU A 19 -3.26 6.89 -3.00
CA LEU A 19 -4.33 6.90 -3.98
C LEU A 19 -4.93 8.30 -4.14
N LEU A 20 -5.24 8.98 -3.03
CA LEU A 20 -5.75 10.36 -3.06
C LEU A 20 -4.76 11.33 -3.70
N ILE A 21 -3.46 11.21 -3.38
CA ILE A 21 -2.40 12.01 -4.00
C ILE A 21 -2.34 11.75 -5.51
N ALA A 22 -2.37 10.48 -5.93
CA ALA A 22 -2.33 10.13 -7.34
C ALA A 22 -3.54 10.66 -8.10
N VAL A 23 -4.75 10.58 -7.52
CA VAL A 23 -5.96 11.18 -8.10
C VAL A 23 -5.80 12.68 -8.24
N LEU A 24 -5.32 13.38 -7.21
CA LEU A 24 -5.11 14.83 -7.26
C LEU A 24 -4.12 15.23 -8.37
N LEU A 25 -3.06 14.44 -8.56
CA LEU A 25 -2.11 14.64 -9.66
C LEU A 25 -2.77 14.43 -11.03
N ILE A 26 -3.56 13.35 -11.19
CA ILE A 26 -4.20 12.97 -12.45
C ILE A 26 -5.22 14.00 -12.93
N VAL A 27 -5.90 14.70 -12.02
CA VAL A 27 -6.83 15.77 -12.38
C VAL A 27 -6.13 16.94 -13.09
N THR A 28 -4.81 17.08 -12.94
CA THR A 28 -4.03 18.11 -13.62
C THR A 28 -3.33 17.55 -14.86
N VAL A 29 -3.28 18.32 -15.95
CA VAL A 29 -2.62 17.90 -17.22
C VAL A 29 -1.13 17.59 -17.00
N VAL A 30 -0.44 18.42 -16.21
CA VAL A 30 0.99 18.27 -15.92
C VAL A 30 1.25 17.14 -14.93
N GLY A 31 0.36 16.95 -13.95
CA GLY A 31 0.49 15.93 -12.91
C GLY A 31 0.06 14.53 -13.36
N ALA A 32 -0.75 14.40 -14.41
CA ALA A 32 -1.24 13.12 -14.93
C ALA A 32 -0.16 12.04 -15.16
N PRO A 33 0.96 12.30 -15.85
CA PRO A 33 2.01 11.30 -16.00
C PRO A 33 2.60 10.86 -14.65
N PHE A 34 2.81 11.80 -13.72
CA PHE A 34 3.33 11.49 -12.38
C PHE A 34 2.34 10.69 -11.53
N GLY A 35 1.05 11.02 -11.60
CA GLY A 35 0.01 10.31 -10.89
C GLY A 35 -0.16 8.88 -11.39
N LEU A 36 -0.05 8.64 -12.71
CA LEU A 36 -0.05 7.29 -13.28
C LEU A 36 1.14 6.45 -12.81
N VAL A 37 2.36 7.01 -12.85
CA VAL A 37 3.56 6.35 -12.32
C VAL A 37 3.41 6.04 -10.83
N LEU A 38 2.84 6.98 -10.07
CA LEU A 38 2.58 6.80 -8.64
C LEU A 38 1.59 5.66 -8.39
N LEU A 39 0.51 5.53 -9.17
CA LEU A 39 -0.43 4.42 -9.05
C LEU A 39 0.24 3.06 -9.28
N ILE A 40 1.12 2.96 -10.27
CA ILE A 40 1.89 1.74 -10.54
C ILE A 40 2.78 1.41 -9.34
N ALA A 41 3.52 2.40 -8.83
CA ALA A 41 4.40 2.22 -7.67
C ALA A 41 3.60 1.78 -6.42
N VAL A 42 2.46 2.40 -6.14
CA VAL A 42 1.58 2.04 -5.02
C VAL A 42 1.03 0.63 -5.17
N THR A 43 0.66 0.23 -6.39
CA THR A 43 0.18 -1.12 -6.69
C THR A 43 1.25 -2.16 -6.42
N LEU A 44 2.47 -1.95 -6.94
CA LEU A 44 3.61 -2.84 -6.70
C LEU A 44 3.97 -2.93 -5.22
N TRP A 45 3.98 -1.79 -4.53
CA TRP A 45 4.22 -1.74 -3.09
C TRP A 45 3.14 -2.50 -2.30
N LEU A 46 1.86 -2.35 -2.67
CA LEU A 46 0.75 -3.08 -2.05
C LEU A 46 0.91 -4.60 -2.23
N ILE A 47 1.23 -5.06 -3.44
CA ILE A 47 1.46 -6.47 -3.72
C ILE A 47 2.59 -7.02 -2.84
N TYR A 48 3.73 -6.32 -2.80
CA TYR A 48 4.85 -6.69 -1.91
C TYR A 48 4.41 -6.78 -0.45
N ARG A 49 3.67 -5.78 0.03
CA ARG A 49 3.19 -5.75 1.42
C ARG A 49 2.32 -6.97 1.70
N ILE A 50 1.30 -7.20 0.88
CA ILE A 50 0.37 -8.33 1.06
C ILE A 50 1.12 -9.66 1.08
N ALA A 51 2.02 -9.89 0.11
CA ALA A 51 2.87 -11.08 0.07
C ALA A 51 3.69 -11.24 1.35
N ARG A 52 4.35 -10.18 1.82
CA ARG A 52 5.13 -10.21 3.08
C ARG A 52 4.27 -10.52 4.31
N GLY A 53 3.05 -10.00 4.35
CA GLY A 53 2.08 -10.27 5.41
C GLY A 53 1.64 -11.74 5.42
N TRP A 54 1.32 -12.29 4.25
CA TRP A 54 0.93 -13.69 4.08
C TRP A 54 2.06 -14.66 4.45
N MET A 55 3.29 -14.40 4.01
CA MET A 55 4.44 -15.23 4.39
C MET A 55 4.59 -15.32 5.91
N ARG A 56 4.54 -14.18 6.63
CA ARG A 56 4.63 -14.20 8.09
C ARG A 56 3.43 -14.88 8.75
N LEU A 57 2.24 -14.80 8.15
CA LEU A 57 1.05 -15.47 8.67
C LEU A 57 1.19 -17.00 8.56
N LEU A 58 1.70 -17.49 7.42
CA LEU A 58 1.99 -18.91 7.18
C LEU A 58 3.06 -19.43 8.15
N ASP A 59 4.11 -18.63 8.38
CA ASP A 59 5.19 -18.97 9.32
C ASP A 59 4.76 -18.84 10.80
N LYS A 60 3.49 -18.49 11.09
CA LYS A 60 2.94 -18.20 12.43
C LYS A 60 3.72 -17.11 13.20
N GLN A 61 4.42 -16.24 12.49
CA GLN A 61 5.21 -15.15 13.04
C GLN A 61 4.36 -13.89 13.25
N PRO A 62 4.63 -13.09 14.29
CA PRO A 62 4.00 -11.79 14.46
C PRO A 62 4.55 -10.75 13.46
N MET A 63 3.76 -9.73 13.13
CA MET A 63 4.22 -8.64 12.25
C MET A 63 5.11 -7.61 12.96
N TYR A 64 4.98 -7.51 14.28
CA TYR A 64 5.76 -6.65 15.15
C TYR A 64 6.20 -7.53 16.31
N VAL A 65 7.51 -7.58 16.56
CA VAL A 65 8.10 -8.21 17.74
C VAL A 65 8.07 -7.21 18.88
#